data_AF-A0A645CE78-F1
#
_entry.id   AF-A0A645CE78-F1
#
_cell.length_a   1.000
_cell.length_b   1.000
_cell.length_c   1.000
_cell.angle_alpha   90.00
_cell.angle_beta   90.00
_cell.angle_gamma   90.00
#
_symmetry.space_group_name_H-M   'P 1'
#
loop_
_entity.id
_entity.type
_entity.pdbx_description
1 polymer ?
#
loop_
_entity_poly.entity_id
_entity_poly.type
_entity_poly.pdbx_seq_one_letter_code
_entity_poly.pdbx_strand_id
1 'polypeptide(L)' 'MEHGFQGQDGQQVPEMDDAFVASVTDRYIELYESITGEKFIRQPLDNVAADIEAAVNKVVRSL' A
#
# COMPACT_ATOMS: atom_id res chain seq x y z
N MET A 1 -3.46 -8.04 16.25
CA MET A 1 -2.47 -8.78 15.44
C MET A 1 -2.31 -10.11 16.11
N GLU A 2 -2.60 -11.22 15.43
CA GLU A 2 -2.37 -12.56 15.98
C GLU A 2 -0.93 -12.64 16.49
N HIS A 3 -0.78 -12.75 17.81
CA HIS A 3 0.43 -12.39 18.56
C HIS A 3 1.56 -13.44 18.45
N GLY A 4 1.86 -13.91 17.24
CA GLY A 4 2.84 -14.97 17.01
C GLY A 4 3.54 -14.91 15.66
N PHE A 5 2.97 -14.28 14.64
CA PHE A 5 3.61 -14.17 13.33
C PHE A 5 4.66 -13.05 13.32
N GLN A 6 5.93 -13.43 13.17
CA GLN A 6 7.10 -12.54 13.10
C GLN A 6 7.92 -12.77 11.82
N GLY A 7 7.41 -13.60 10.91
CA GLY A 7 8.10 -13.94 9.65
C GLY A 7 9.27 -14.91 9.82
N GLN A 8 9.26 -15.74 10.87
CA GLN A 8 10.28 -16.78 11.08
C GLN A 8 9.94 -18.06 10.30
N ASP A 9 10.96 -18.86 9.99
CA ASP A 9 10.79 -20.14 9.32
C ASP A 9 9.82 -21.07 10.08
N GLY A 10 8.89 -21.69 9.34
CA GLY A 10 7.89 -22.60 9.89
C GLY A 10 6.65 -21.93 10.51
N GLN A 11 6.59 -20.59 10.56
CA GLN A 11 5.38 -19.88 10.97
C GLN A 11 4.35 -19.85 9.84
N GLN A 12 3.07 -19.93 10.22
CA GLN A 12 1.97 -19.76 9.27
C GLN A 12 1.61 -18.28 9.15
N VAL A 13 1.44 -17.84 7.91
CA VAL A 13 0.92 -16.50 7.61
C VAL A 13 -0.52 -16.44 8.10
N PRO A 14 -0.90 -15.42 8.90
CA PRO A 14 -2.27 -15.24 9.36
C PRO A 14 -3.21 -14.98 8.17
N GLU A 15 -4.49 -15.29 8.37
CA GLU A 15 -5.52 -14.96 7.38
C GLU A 15 -5.63 -13.43 7.23
N MET A 16 -5.62 -12.95 5.99
CA MET A 16 -5.73 -11.53 5.65
C MET A 16 -7.04 -11.32 4.90
N ASP A 17 -8.15 -11.32 5.63
CA ASP A 17 -9.44 -10.97 5.05
C ASP A 17 -9.50 -9.48 4.66
N ASP A 18 -10.46 -9.13 3.81
CA ASP A 18 -10.60 -7.77 3.29
C ASP A 18 -10.81 -6.73 4.41
N ALA A 19 -11.48 -7.12 5.50
CA ALA A 19 -11.76 -6.24 6.63
C ALA A 19 -10.49 -5.91 7.43
N PHE A 20 -9.66 -6.91 7.70
CA PHE A 20 -8.37 -6.75 8.37
C PHE A 20 -7.44 -5.91 7.51
N VAL A 21 -7.33 -6.22 6.21
CA VAL A 21 -6.53 -5.44 5.25
C VAL A 21 -6.98 -3.98 5.21
N ALA A 22 -8.30 -3.71 5.19
CA ALA A 22 -8.83 -2.36 5.24
C ALA A 22 -8.43 -1.64 6.54
N SER A 23 -8.58 -2.30 7.70
CA SER A 23 -8.23 -1.72 9.00
C SER A 23 -6.74 -1.36 9.11
N VAL A 24 -5.85 -2.20 8.58
CA VAL A 24 -4.41 -1.95 8.55
C VAL A 24 -4.13 -0.78 7.60
N THR A 25 -4.74 -0.79 6.40
CA THR A 25 -4.58 0.28 5.42
C THR A 25 -4.97 1.64 6.00
N ASP A 26 -6.13 1.72 6.65
CA ASP A 26 -6.62 2.98 7.24
C ASP A 26 -5.70 3.47 8.38
N ARG A 27 -5.14 2.55 9.18
CA ARG A 27 -4.16 2.90 10.20
C ARG A 27 -2.87 3.47 9.62
N TYR A 28 -2.36 2.91 8.52
CA TYR A 28 -1.15 3.43 7.86
C TYR A 28 -1.41 4.77 7.17
N ILE A 29 -2.60 4.98 6.61
CA ILE A 29 -3.03 6.28 6.08
C ILE A 29 -3.05 7.31 7.21
N GLU A 30 -3.70 7.02 8.33
CA GLU A 30 -3.75 7.91 9.50
C GLU A 30 -2.33 8.27 9.99
N LEU A 31 -1.44 7.28 10.09
CA LEU A 31 -0.05 7.50 10.48
C LEU A 31 0.69 8.42 9.49
N TYR A 32 0.54 8.20 8.19
CA TYR A 32 1.09 9.07 7.15
C TYR A 32 0.61 10.51 7.34
N GLU A 33 -0.70 10.72 7.47
CA GLU A 33 -1.28 12.05 7.62
C GLU A 33 -0.84 12.72 8.92
N SER A 34 -0.73 11.97 10.01
CA SER A 34 -0.29 12.47 11.31
C SER A 34 1.20 12.86 11.32
N ILE A 35 2.06 12.13 10.61
CA ILE A 35 3.51 12.37 10.60
C ILE A 35 3.87 13.49 9.62
N THR A 36 3.23 13.51 8.45
CA THR A 36 3.56 14.44 7.37
C THR A 36 2.74 15.73 7.40
N GLY A 37 1.53 15.69 7.97
CA GLY A 37 0.55 16.77 7.87
C GLY A 37 -0.16 16.84 6.50
N GLU A 38 0.18 15.94 5.57
CA GLU A 38 -0.42 15.90 4.23
C GLU A 38 -1.55 14.88 4.16
N LYS A 39 -2.55 15.13 3.30
CA LYS A 39 -3.62 14.16 3.04
C LYS A 39 -3.13 13.04 2.14
N PHE A 40 -3.44 11.79 2.51
CA PHE A 40 -3.13 10.66 1.66
C PHE A 40 -4.12 10.59 0.51
N ILE A 41 -3.61 10.58 -0.73
CA ILE A 41 -4.43 10.50 -1.94
C ILE A 41 -4.35 9.09 -2.50
N ARG A 42 -5.44 8.31 -2.34
CA ARG A 42 -5.57 6.98 -2.96
C ARG A 42 -5.59 7.15 -4.48
N GLN A 43 -4.67 6.49 -5.18
CA GLN A 43 -4.73 6.43 -6.64
C GLN A 43 -5.73 5.35 -7.07
N PRO A 44 -6.58 5.63 -8.08
CA PRO A 44 -7.44 4.61 -8.66
C PRO A 44 -6.58 3.49 -9.28
N LEU A 45 -7.05 2.25 -9.17
CA LEU A 45 -6.34 1.07 -9.69
C LEU A 45 -6.97 0.52 -10.96
N ASP A 46 -7.86 1.28 -11.60
CA ASP A 46 -8.62 0.83 -12.76
C ASP A 46 -7.74 0.62 -14.01
N ASN A 47 -6.66 1.39 -14.16
CA ASN A 47 -5.82 1.41 -15.36
C ASN A 47 -4.31 1.33 -15.07
N VAL A 48 -3.92 0.59 -14.02
CA VAL A 48 -2.53 0.53 -13.50
C VAL A 48 -1.47 0.34 -14.59
N ALA A 49 -1.70 -0.56 -15.56
CA ALA A 49 -0.74 -0.81 -16.63
C ALA A 49 -0.49 0.44 -17.50
N ALA A 50 -1.56 1.16 -17.87
CA ALA A 50 -1.47 2.37 -18.66
C ALA A 50 -0.84 3.53 -17.85
N ASP A 51 -1.15 3.63 -16.56
CA ASP A 51 -0.56 4.64 -15.67
C ASP A 51 0.96 4.45 -15.52
N ILE A 52 1.40 3.19 -15.36
CA ILE A 52 2.82 2.83 -15.32
C ILE A 52 3.51 3.20 -16.64
N GLU A 53 2.93 2.82 -17.78
CA GLU A 53 3.49 3.13 -19.10
C GLU A 53 3.63 4.66 -19.30
N ALA A 54 2.59 5.42 -18.97
CA ALA A 54 2.59 6.87 -19.08
C ALA A 54 3.68 7.51 -18.19
N ALA A 55 3.84 7.04 -16.95
CA ALA A 55 4.87 7.51 -16.03
C ALA A 55 6.29 7.24 -16.57
N VAL A 56 6.55 6.02 -17.08
CA VAL A 56 7.85 5.65 -17.68
C VAL A 56 8.14 6.51 -18.91
N ASN A 57 7.18 6.63 -19.84
CA ASN A 57 7.32 7.42 -21.05
C ASN A 57 7.58 8.91 -20.75
N LYS A 58 6.97 9.46 -19.70
CA LYS A 58 7.21 10.85 -19.26
C LYS A 58 8.68 11.07 -18.88
N VAL A 59 9.25 10.15 -18.10
CA VAL A 59 10.67 10.23 -17.68
C VAL A 59 11.59 10.08 -18.88
N VAL A 60 11.38 9.06 -19.72
CA VAL A 60 12.22 8.78 -20.90
C VAL A 60 12.27 9.97 -21.87
N ARG A 61 11.16 10.70 -22.06
CA ARG A 61 11.10 11.89 -22.94
C ARG A 61 11.73 13.14 -22.34
N SER A 62 11.97 13.16 -21.03
CA SER A 62 12.60 14.28 -20.31
C SER A 62 14.12 14.15 -20.19
N LEU A 63 14.67 13.01 -20.63
CA LEU A 63 16.10 12.76 -20.78
C LEU A 63 16.57 13.19 -22.18
#